data_AF-A0A512CJ21-F1
#
_entry.id   AF-A0A512CJ21-F1
#
_cell.length_a   1.000
_cell.length_b   1.000
_cell.length_c   1.000
_cell.angle_alpha   90.00
_cell.angle_beta   90.00
_cell.angle_gamma   90.00
#
_symmetry.space_group_name_H-M   'P 1'
#
loop_
_entity.id
_entity.type
_entity.pdbx_description
1 polymer ?
#
loop_
_entity_poly.entity_id
_entity_poly.type
_entity_poly.pdbx_seq_one_letter_code
_entity_poly.pdbx_strand_id
1 'polypeptide(L)'
;MNRKKIRTVGSLSREERESMIKEYLTGQYTKVELWKKYTGQDNEHGKILDWMRKFGYISDNRKSSSVKASYSTPLIVNQSNTDDPITLQNRIKELEKQLEHAQLKAEGYELMIDIAEKELKIPIRKKSGTK
;
A
#
# COMPACT_ATOMS: atom_id res chain seq x y z
N MET A 1 7.04 38.95 -21.56
CA MET A 1 6.30 38.48 -20.36
C MET A 1 5.55 37.21 -20.74
N ASN A 2 6.16 36.04 -20.53
CA ASN A 2 5.60 34.76 -20.97
C ASN A 2 4.36 34.42 -20.13
N ARG A 3 3.18 34.43 -20.75
CA ARG A 3 1.94 33.94 -20.13
C ARG A 3 2.11 32.44 -19.92
N LYS A 4 2.39 32.02 -18.67
CA LYS A 4 2.39 30.60 -18.30
C LYS A 4 1.00 30.06 -18.60
N LYS A 5 0.89 29.13 -19.55
CA LYS A 5 -0.37 28.50 -19.94
C LYS A 5 -0.96 27.81 -18.70
N ILE A 6 -2.15 28.23 -18.30
CA ILE A 6 -2.89 27.62 -17.20
C ILE A 6 -3.39 26.26 -17.69
N ARG A 7 -2.90 25.17 -17.10
CA ARG A 7 -3.35 23.80 -17.41
C ARG A 7 -4.49 23.42 -16.47
N THR A 8 -5.52 22.79 -17.00
CA THR A 8 -6.62 22.25 -16.19
C THR A 8 -6.21 20.93 -15.54
N VAL A 9 -6.79 20.63 -14.38
CA VAL A 9 -6.49 19.40 -13.61
C VAL A 9 -6.72 18.12 -14.43
N GLY A 10 -7.70 18.14 -15.35
CA GLY A 10 -7.99 17.04 -16.26
C GLY A 10 -6.88 16.77 -17.29
N SER A 11 -6.01 17.75 -17.57
CA SER A 11 -4.91 17.61 -18.53
C SER A 11 -3.67 16.92 -17.95
N LEU A 12 -3.57 16.75 -16.62
CA LEU A 12 -2.41 16.13 -15.99
C LEU A 12 -2.48 14.61 -16.11
N SER A 13 -1.43 14.00 -16.66
CA SER A 13 -1.29 12.55 -16.75
C SER A 13 -1.13 11.91 -15.37
N ARG A 14 -1.28 10.59 -15.28
CA ARG A 14 -1.07 9.87 -14.01
C ARG A 14 0.37 10.04 -13.53
N GLU A 15 1.34 9.94 -14.43
CA GLU A 15 2.77 10.05 -14.16
C GLU A 15 3.13 11.46 -13.67
N GLU A 16 2.54 12.50 -14.26
CA GLU A 16 2.72 13.89 -13.80
C GLU A 16 2.20 14.07 -12.36
N ARG A 17 1.07 13.44 -12.01
CA ARG A 17 0.50 13.49 -10.65
C ARG A 17 1.38 12.72 -9.65
N GLU A 18 1.90 11.56 -10.02
CA GLU A 18 2.81 10.78 -9.17
C GLU A 18 4.15 11.51 -8.97
N SER A 19 4.69 12.14 -10.02
CA SER A 19 5.89 12.98 -9.94
C SER A 19 5.68 14.15 -8.98
N MET A 20 4.53 14.83 -9.07
CA MET A 20 4.15 15.89 -8.14
C MET A 20 4.12 15.36 -6.70
N ILE A 21 3.47 14.23 -6.43
CA ILE A 21 3.41 13.69 -5.07
C ILE A 21 4.80 13.32 -4.54
N LYS A 22 5.67 12.74 -5.37
CA LYS A 22 7.06 12.45 -4.98
C LYS A 22 7.81 13.72 -4.60
N GLU A 23 7.71 14.79 -5.39
CA GLU A 23 8.32 16.08 -5.05
C GLU A 23 7.75 16.65 -3.74
N TYR A 24 6.44 16.57 -3.52
CA TYR A 24 5.82 16.99 -2.27
C TYR A 24 6.36 16.22 -1.05
N LEU A 25 6.54 14.91 -1.18
CA LEU A 25 7.08 14.05 -0.11
C LEU A 25 8.55 14.35 0.23
N THR A 26 9.32 15.00 -0.66
CA THR A 26 10.68 15.46 -0.33
C THR A 26 10.70 16.62 0.67
N GLY A 27 9.55 17.26 0.94
CA GLY A 27 9.40 18.35 1.90
C GLY A 27 9.92 19.71 1.41
N GLN A 28 10.38 19.83 0.16
CA GLN A 28 10.98 21.05 -0.38
C GLN A 28 9.97 22.12 -0.80
N TYR A 29 8.72 21.72 -1.08
CA TYR A 29 7.68 22.60 -1.60
C TYR A 29 6.37 22.42 -0.84
N THR A 30 5.64 23.52 -0.64
CA THR A 30 4.26 23.45 -0.21
C THR A 30 3.35 22.94 -1.34
N LYS A 31 2.19 22.40 -0.97
CA LYS A 31 1.16 21.96 -1.94
C LYS A 31 0.78 23.05 -2.95
N VAL A 32 0.76 24.30 -2.52
CA VAL A 32 0.37 25.46 -3.35
C VAL A 32 1.47 25.81 -4.35
N GLU A 33 2.73 25.86 -3.89
CA GLU A 33 3.88 26.13 -4.78
C GLU A 33 4.02 25.05 -5.85
N LEU A 34 3.84 23.79 -5.45
CA LEU A 34 3.93 22.67 -6.35
C LEU A 34 2.77 22.66 -7.36
N TRP A 35 1.55 22.97 -6.89
CA TRP A 35 0.41 23.14 -7.76
C TRP A 35 0.64 24.24 -8.80
N LYS A 36 1.17 25.39 -8.37
CA LYS A 36 1.50 26.52 -9.24
C LYS A 36 2.59 26.17 -10.25
N LYS A 37 3.58 25.35 -9.85
CA LYS A 37 4.66 24.87 -10.74
C LYS A 37 4.12 24.02 -11.90
N TYR A 38 3.19 23.11 -11.62
CA TYR A 38 2.67 22.15 -12.62
C TYR A 38 1.44 22.64 -13.39
N THR A 39 0.55 23.39 -12.75
CA THR A 39 -0.73 23.85 -13.34
C THR A 39 -0.73 25.32 -13.72
N GLY A 40 0.14 26.13 -13.11
CA GLY A 40 0.12 27.58 -13.22
C GLY A 40 -1.00 28.26 -12.42
N GLN A 41 -1.78 27.52 -11.63
CA GLN A 41 -2.86 28.04 -10.81
C GLN A 41 -2.41 28.27 -9.37
N ASP A 42 -3.02 29.23 -8.68
CA ASP A 42 -2.67 29.56 -7.29
C ASP A 42 -3.41 28.69 -6.25
N ASN A 43 -4.52 28.03 -6.61
CA ASN A 43 -5.34 27.26 -5.66
C ASN A 43 -5.44 25.78 -6.04
N GLU A 44 -5.00 24.90 -5.13
CA GLU A 44 -4.84 23.44 -5.32
C GLU A 44 -6.11 22.62 -5.01
N HIS A 45 -7.09 23.22 -4.31
CA HIS A 45 -8.39 22.61 -3.97
C HIS A 45 -8.30 21.19 -3.35
N GLY A 46 -7.18 20.82 -2.71
CA GLY A 46 -6.99 19.51 -2.08
C GLY A 46 -6.77 18.33 -3.04
N LYS A 47 -6.50 18.58 -4.32
CA LYS A 47 -6.31 17.54 -5.34
C LYS A 47 -5.10 16.66 -5.10
N ILE A 48 -3.99 17.22 -4.62
CA ILE A 48 -2.79 16.47 -4.25
C ILE A 48 -3.13 15.48 -3.15
N LEU A 49 -3.87 15.90 -2.11
CA LEU A 49 -4.30 15.00 -1.04
C LEU A 49 -5.27 13.91 -1.54
N ASP A 50 -6.19 14.25 -2.44
CA ASP A 50 -7.06 13.27 -3.08
C ASP A 50 -6.26 12.23 -3.87
N TRP A 51 -5.24 12.67 -4.62
CA TRP A 51 -4.38 11.76 -5.36
C TRP A 51 -3.49 10.93 -4.46
N MET A 52 -2.95 11.49 -3.39
CA MET A 52 -2.17 10.75 -2.39
C MET A 52 -2.98 9.60 -1.77
N ARG A 53 -4.27 9.83 -1.49
CA ARG A 53 -5.18 8.75 -1.08
C ARG A 53 -5.39 7.71 -2.18
N LYS A 54 -5.70 8.16 -3.40
CA LYS A 54 -5.96 7.26 -4.54
C LYS A 54 -4.77 6.38 -4.91
N PHE A 55 -3.55 6.89 -4.74
CA PHE A 55 -2.32 6.15 -5.05
C PHE A 55 -1.73 5.42 -3.84
N GLY A 56 -2.39 5.45 -2.67
CA GLY A 56 -1.98 4.69 -1.49
C GLY A 56 -0.85 5.30 -0.66
N TYR A 57 -0.49 6.57 -0.89
CA TYR A 57 0.51 7.28 -0.08
C TYR A 57 -0.02 7.69 1.31
N ILE A 58 -1.34 7.81 1.45
CA ILE A 58 -2.00 8.15 2.73
C ILE A 58 -3.16 7.17 2.93
N SER A 59 -3.26 6.57 4.12
CA SER A 59 -4.41 5.75 4.48
C SER A 59 -5.66 6.60 4.64
N ASP A 60 -6.81 6.09 4.21
CA ASP A 60 -8.10 6.76 4.38
C ASP A 60 -8.56 6.65 5.85
N ASN A 61 -7.86 7.34 6.76
CA ASN A 61 -8.26 7.46 8.16
C ASN A 61 -9.33 8.55 8.35
N ARG A 62 -10.17 8.76 7.32
CA ARG A 62 -11.45 9.43 7.52
C ARG A 62 -12.28 8.46 8.32
N LYS A 63 -12.19 8.54 9.65
CA LYS A 63 -13.02 7.78 10.57
C LYS A 63 -14.44 7.82 10.04
N SER A 64 -14.87 6.70 9.47
CA SER A 64 -16.27 6.49 9.14
C SER A 64 -17.00 6.65 10.46
N SER A 65 -17.66 7.79 10.65
CA SER A 65 -18.50 8.06 11.81
C SER A 65 -19.80 7.26 11.73
N SER A 66 -19.79 6.09 11.09
CA SER A 66 -20.84 5.11 11.18
C SER A 66 -20.26 3.70 11.36
N VAL A 67 -20.54 3.20 12.56
CA VAL A 67 -20.80 1.81 12.94
C VAL A 67 -19.76 1.19 13.89
N LYS A 68 -20.29 0.88 15.07
CA LYS A 68 -19.74 0.15 16.21
C LYS A 68 -19.49 -1.32 15.83
N ALA A 69 -18.28 -1.82 16.08
CA ALA A 69 -17.96 -3.22 16.40
C ALA A 69 -16.46 -3.28 16.76
N SER A 70 -16.06 -3.25 18.04
CA SER A 70 -16.02 -4.40 18.96
C SER A 70 -15.22 -5.60 18.47
N TYR A 71 -14.05 -5.38 17.86
CA TYR A 71 -12.91 -6.27 18.01
C TYR A 71 -11.64 -5.43 18.11
N SER A 72 -11.03 -5.43 19.30
CA SER A 72 -9.72 -4.83 19.54
C SER A 72 -8.66 -5.70 18.87
N THR A 73 -8.42 -5.49 17.58
CA THR A 73 -7.10 -5.75 17.01
C THR A 73 -6.19 -4.61 17.44
N PRO A 74 -5.04 -4.87 18.08
CA PRO A 74 -4.06 -3.82 18.29
C PRO A 74 -3.55 -3.41 16.90
N LEU A 75 -4.01 -2.27 16.43
CA LEU A 75 -3.45 -1.58 15.28
C LEU A 75 -1.99 -1.29 15.63
N ILE A 76 -1.06 -2.05 15.03
CA ILE A 76 0.35 -1.68 15.03
C ILE A 76 0.44 -0.36 14.27
N VAL A 77 0.46 0.72 15.02
CA VAL A 77 0.81 2.04 14.54
C VAL A 77 2.30 2.00 14.26
N ASN A 78 2.68 1.77 13.00
CA ASN A 78 4.02 2.08 12.52
C ASN A 78 4.15 3.61 12.48
N GLN A 79 4.52 4.17 13.62
CA GLN A 79 4.88 5.57 13.78
C GLN A 79 6.32 5.77 13.31
N SER A 80 6.53 6.92 12.65
CA SER A 80 7.80 7.54 12.23
C SER A 80 8.64 6.82 11.17
N ASN A 81 8.42 7.26 9.93
CA ASN A 81 9.41 7.21 8.85
C ASN A 81 10.70 7.94 9.27
N THR A 82 11.68 7.19 9.76
CA THR A 82 13.12 7.32 9.47
C THR A 82 13.77 6.00 9.89
N ASP A 83 13.35 4.89 9.29
CA ASP A 83 14.02 3.62 9.53
C ASP A 83 15.40 3.69 8.84
N ASP A 84 16.47 3.72 9.64
CA ASP A 84 17.84 3.64 9.15
C ASP A 84 17.97 2.46 8.18
N PRO A 85 18.73 2.57 7.08
CA PRO A 85 18.79 1.53 6.04
C PRO A 85 19.16 0.14 6.60
N ILE A 86 19.92 0.11 7.70
CA ILE A 86 20.31 -1.11 8.42
C ILE A 86 19.09 -1.78 9.07
N THR A 87 18.20 -1.00 9.70
CA THR A 87 16.98 -1.53 10.34
C THR A 87 16.01 -2.10 9.31
N LEU A 88 15.89 -1.45 8.15
CA LEU A 88 15.10 -1.94 7.02
C LEU A 88 15.66 -3.26 6.47
N GLN A 89 16.97 -3.35 6.25
CA GLN A 89 17.60 -4.59 5.78
C GLN A 89 17.41 -5.75 6.76
N ASN A 90 17.56 -5.49 8.07
CA ASN A 90 17.30 -6.49 9.09
C ASN A 90 15.83 -6.95 9.08
N ARG A 91 14.89 -6.02 8.90
CA ARG A 91 13.47 -6.34 8.80
C ARG A 91 13.16 -7.17 7.55
N ILE A 92 13.75 -6.82 6.40
CA ILE A 92 13.60 -7.59 5.15
C ILE A 92 14.11 -9.02 5.36
N LYS A 93 15.32 -9.19 5.90
CA LYS A 93 15.89 -10.52 6.16
C LYS A 93 15.02 -11.38 7.09
N GLU A 94 14.49 -10.76 8.14
CA GLU A 94 13.57 -11.46 9.07
C GLU A 94 12.27 -11.86 8.37
N LEU A 95 11.70 -10.99 7.54
CA LEU A 95 10.49 -11.29 6.77
C LEU A 95 10.73 -12.40 5.74
N GLU A 96 11.87 -12.39 5.05
CA GLU A 96 12.27 -13.45 4.11
C GLU A 96 12.37 -14.80 4.82
N LYS A 97 12.99 -14.84 6.00
CA LYS A 97 13.08 -16.06 6.81
C LYS A 97 11.70 -16.57 7.25
N GLN A 98 10.81 -15.68 7.66
CA GLN A 98 9.44 -16.05 8.02
C GLN A 98 8.67 -16.61 6.82
N LEU A 99 8.89 -16.02 5.65
CA LEU A 99 8.28 -16.48 4.39
C LEU A 99 8.79 -17.87 4.00
N GLU A 100 10.10 -18.11 4.06
CA GLU A 100 10.70 -19.42 3.81
C GLU A 100 10.13 -20.48 4.77
N HIS A 101 10.08 -20.18 6.07
CA HIS A 101 9.52 -21.10 7.06
C HIS A 101 8.02 -21.40 6.81
N ALA A 102 7.25 -20.40 6.40
CA ALA A 102 5.84 -20.59 6.06
C ALA A 102 5.66 -21.48 4.82
N GLN A 103 6.50 -21.31 3.80
CA GLN A 103 6.48 -22.14 2.60
C GLN A 103 6.86 -23.59 2.91
N LEU A 104 7.94 -23.81 3.67
CA LEU A 104 8.36 -25.14 4.09
C LEU A 104 7.27 -25.85 4.90
N LYS A 105 6.61 -25.12 5.80
CA LYS A 105 5.50 -25.64 6.60
C LYS A 105 4.31 -26.02 5.73
N ALA A 106 3.97 -25.20 4.73
CA ALA A 106 2.89 -25.51 3.79
C ALA A 106 3.20 -26.77 2.97
N GLU A 107 4.41 -26.88 2.43
CA GLU A 107 4.86 -28.07 1.70
C GLU A 107 4.82 -29.32 2.58
N GLY A 108 5.32 -29.24 3.82
CA GLY A 108 5.26 -30.34 4.77
C GLY A 108 3.84 -30.79 5.09
N TYR A 109 2.88 -29.86 5.16
CA TYR A 109 1.46 -30.18 5.34
C TYR A 109 0.86 -30.86 4.12
N GLU A 110 1.18 -30.41 2.90
CA GLU A 110 0.74 -31.08 1.68
C GLU A 110 1.27 -32.52 1.58
N LEU A 111 2.55 -32.73 1.92
CA LEU A 111 3.15 -34.07 1.94
C LEU A 111 2.52 -34.98 2.99
N MET A 112 2.25 -34.46 4.20
CA MET A 112 1.55 -35.20 5.25
C MET A 112 0.14 -35.61 4.81
N ILE A 113 -0.56 -34.72 4.11
CA ILE A 113 -1.87 -35.02 3.53
C ILE A 113 -1.73 -36.13 2.48
N ASP A 114 -0.76 -36.05 1.57
CA ASP A 114 -0.52 -37.09 0.55
C ASP A 114 -0.26 -38.48 1.17
N ILE A 115 0.57 -38.53 2.21
CA ILE A 115 0.85 -39.77 2.95
C ILE A 115 -0.43 -40.31 3.60
N ALA A 116 -1.18 -39.45 4.30
CA ALA A 116 -2.40 -39.85 4.99
C ALA A 116 -3.48 -40.35 4.01
N GLU A 117 -3.68 -39.68 2.87
CA GLU A 117 -4.62 -40.12 1.84
C GLU A 117 -4.20 -41.48 1.25
N LYS A 118 -2.90 -41.71 1.04
CA LYS A 118 -2.35 -42.96 0.50
C LYS A 118 -2.47 -44.13 1.47
N GLU A 119 -2.09 -43.93 2.74
CA GLU A 119 -2.02 -45.00 3.74
C GLU A 119 -3.38 -45.32 4.36
N LEU A 120 -4.16 -44.29 4.70
CA LEU A 120 -5.44 -44.45 5.39
C LEU A 120 -6.64 -44.52 4.44
N LYS A 121 -6.44 -44.22 3.14
CA LYS A 121 -7.50 -44.20 2.11
C LYS A 121 -8.68 -43.27 2.45
N ILE A 122 -8.42 -42.21 3.21
CA ILE A 122 -9.42 -41.18 3.57
C ILE A 122 -9.17 -39.95 2.69
N PRO A 123 -10.19 -39.40 2.00
CA PRO A 123 -10.03 -38.16 1.24
C PRO A 123 -10.02 -36.95 2.17
N ILE A 124 -8.88 -36.26 2.27
CA ILE A 124 -8.72 -35.06 3.13
C ILE A 124 -8.84 -33.80 2.28
N ARG A 125 -8.28 -33.78 1.06
CA ARG A 125 -8.40 -32.63 0.16
C ARG A 125 -9.83 -32.48 -0.38
N LYS A 126 -10.23 -31.23 -0.62
CA LYS A 126 -11.53 -30.92 -1.23
C LYS A 126 -11.55 -31.44 -2.68
N LYS A 127 -12.57 -32.23 -3.03
CA LYS A 127 -12.79 -32.68 -4.41
C LYS A 127 -13.19 -31.49 -5.29
N SER A 128 -12.58 -31.37 -6.48
CA SER A 128 -12.79 -30.25 -7.42
C SER A 128 -14.12 -30.31 -8.22
N GLY A 129 -15.13 -31.05 -7.75
CA GLY A 129 -16.34 -31.31 -8.50
C GLY A 129 -17.62 -31.17 -7.67
N THR A 130 -18.33 -30.07 -7.85
CA THR A 130 -19.80 -30.06 -7.75
C THR A 130 -20.27 -29.28 -8.96
N LYS A 131 -20.92 -29.96 -9.91
CA LYS A 131 -21.78 -29.32 -10.92
C LYS A 131 -23.13 -29.06 -10.30
#